data_AF-A0A0S8JDD0-F1
#
_entry.id   AF-A0A0S8JDD0-F1
#
_cell.length_a   1.000
_cell.length_b   1.000
_cell.length_c   1.000
_cell.angle_alpha   90.00
_cell.angle_beta   90.00
_cell.angle_gamma   90.00
#
_symmetry.space_group_name_H-M   'P 1'
#
loop_
_entity.id
_entity.type
_entity.pdbx_description
1 polymer ?
#
loop_
_entity_poly.entity_id
_entity_poly.type
_entity_poly.pdbx_seq_one_letter_code
_entity_poly.pdbx_strand_id
1 'polypeptide(L)'
;MFPRRNARSAPAASCLERHSATPSFRTGREAPSGSLSFRLEVHEAAAAIELATEIMERYDERYMEAKICRHRGELALLGSGDERAAETRFEQAIAVAESQEAKSLELRATMSLARLWQGQGRQEEAHRRLAGVYDRFTEGFDTPDLMDAKALLSSI
;
A
#
# COMPACT_ATOMS: atom_id res chain seq x y z
N MET A 1 -21.23 68.36 4.79
CA MET A 1 -21.96 69.05 5.88
C MET A 1 -22.13 68.05 7.01
N PHE A 2 -21.38 68.23 8.11
CA PHE A 2 -21.35 67.31 9.27
C PHE A 2 -22.68 67.35 10.05
N PRO A 3 -22.94 66.35 10.91
CA PRO A 3 -22.64 66.65 12.32
C PRO A 3 -21.86 65.54 13.05
N ARG A 4 -21.07 66.04 14.00
CA ARG A 4 -20.35 65.30 15.04
C ARG A 4 -21.28 64.92 16.20
N ARG A 5 -20.96 63.84 16.90
CA ARG A 5 -21.06 63.64 18.38
C ARG A 5 -20.26 62.36 18.69
N ASN A 6 -19.00 62.43 19.10
CA ASN A 6 -18.38 62.85 20.37
C ASN A 6 -18.68 61.99 21.60
N ALA A 7 -17.58 61.47 22.16
CA ALA A 7 -17.29 61.07 23.54
C ALA A 7 -17.88 59.75 24.09
N ARG A 8 -17.00 58.80 24.41
CA ARG A 8 -16.53 58.55 25.80
C ARG A 8 -15.39 57.53 25.84
N SER A 9 -14.47 57.79 26.76
CA SER A 9 -13.21 57.09 27.03
C SER A 9 -13.33 56.02 28.11
N ALA A 10 -12.61 54.89 27.91
CA ALA A 10 -11.90 54.03 28.89
C ALA A 10 -12.70 53.31 30.02
N PRO A 11 -12.27 52.14 30.56
CA PRO A 11 -10.87 51.73 30.77
C PRO A 11 -10.50 50.26 30.46
N ALA A 12 -9.21 49.97 30.70
CA ALA A 12 -8.48 48.73 30.47
C ALA A 12 -8.76 47.60 31.50
N ALA A 13 -8.63 46.35 31.03
CA ALA A 13 -8.29 45.16 31.82
C ALA A 13 -7.70 44.13 30.81
N SER A 14 -6.37 43.99 30.72
CA SER A 14 -5.50 43.08 31.48
C SER A 14 -5.66 41.60 31.12
N CYS A 15 -4.64 41.11 30.42
CA CYS A 15 -3.89 39.87 30.63
C CYS A 15 -4.67 38.55 30.81
N LEU A 16 -4.53 37.62 29.86
CA LEU A 16 -3.91 36.29 30.10
C LEU A 16 -4.00 35.42 28.83
N GLU A 17 -2.83 34.97 28.38
CA GLU A 17 -2.56 33.59 27.97
C GLU A 17 -3.37 32.95 26.84
N ARG A 18 -2.71 32.72 25.69
CA ARG A 18 -1.99 31.46 25.38
C ARG A 18 -1.72 31.34 23.88
N HIS A 19 -0.42 31.21 23.57
CA HIS A 19 0.20 30.40 22.52
C HIS A 19 -0.60 30.18 21.22
N SER A 20 -0.21 30.94 20.21
CA SER A 20 -0.35 30.60 18.80
C SER A 20 0.26 29.23 18.48
N ALA A 21 -0.63 28.29 18.22
CA ALA A 21 -0.60 27.23 17.21
C ALA A 21 0.74 26.86 16.50
N THR A 22 1.06 25.56 16.67
CA THR A 22 1.57 24.57 15.67
C THR A 22 3.05 24.58 15.25
N PRO A 23 3.65 23.44 14.85
CA PRO A 23 3.01 22.17 14.45
C PRO A 23 3.57 20.90 15.10
N SER A 24 2.67 20.00 15.53
CA SER A 24 3.00 18.60 15.73
C SER A 24 2.66 17.85 14.44
N PHE A 25 3.70 17.33 13.79
CA PHE A 25 3.61 16.31 12.75
C PHE A 25 2.82 15.10 13.27
N ARG A 26 1.60 14.91 12.78
CA ARG A 26 0.94 13.60 12.82
C ARG A 26 1.16 12.89 11.49
N THR A 27 2.28 12.18 11.39
CA THR A 27 2.34 10.99 10.54
C THR A 27 1.76 9.84 11.33
N GLY A 28 0.48 9.59 11.10
CA GLY A 28 -0.25 8.46 11.67
C GLY A 28 -1.40 8.15 10.72
N ARG A 29 -1.08 7.55 9.57
CA ARG A 29 -2.08 6.84 8.77
C ARG A 29 -2.41 5.56 9.54
N GLU A 30 -3.23 5.69 10.58
CA GLU A 30 -3.92 4.53 11.14
C GLU A 30 -4.82 3.99 10.03
N ALA A 31 -4.46 2.83 9.49
CA ALA A 31 -5.42 2.05 8.70
C ALA A 31 -6.64 1.77 9.59
N PRO A 32 -7.88 1.86 9.09
CA PRO A 32 -9.04 1.57 9.90
C PRO A 32 -9.20 0.06 10.04
N SER A 33 -8.31 -0.59 10.81
CA SER A 33 -8.26 -2.03 11.05
C SER A 33 -9.48 -2.57 11.83
N GLY A 34 -10.55 -1.79 11.99
CA GLY A 34 -11.75 -2.20 12.74
C GLY A 34 -13.09 -1.73 12.17
N SER A 35 -13.14 -0.94 11.10
CA SER A 35 -14.42 -0.46 10.57
C SER A 35 -15.22 -1.60 9.90
N LEU A 36 -16.54 -1.56 10.01
CA LEU A 36 -17.42 -2.55 9.36
C LEU A 36 -17.32 -2.45 7.82
N SER A 37 -17.14 -1.24 7.28
CA SER A 37 -16.95 -0.99 5.84
C SER A 37 -15.71 -1.70 5.31
N PHE A 38 -14.56 -1.53 5.97
CA PHE A 38 -13.31 -2.14 5.55
C PHE A 38 -13.38 -3.68 5.57
N ARG A 39 -14.03 -4.25 6.59
CA ARG A 39 -14.26 -5.71 6.67
C ARG A 39 -15.16 -6.22 5.55
N LEU A 40 -16.18 -5.46 5.17
CA LEU A 40 -17.06 -5.80 4.04
C LEU A 40 -16.29 -5.78 2.72
N GLU A 41 -15.48 -4.74 2.48
CA GLU A 41 -14.65 -4.60 1.28
C GLU A 41 -13.65 -5.77 1.12
N VAL A 42 -13.01 -6.20 2.22
CA VAL A 42 -12.10 -7.36 2.21
C VAL A 42 -12.86 -8.65 1.87
N HIS A 43 -14.08 -8.83 2.38
CA HIS A 43 -14.89 -10.01 2.07
C HIS A 43 -15.35 -10.03 0.61
N GLU A 44 -15.75 -8.88 0.06
CA GLU A 44 -16.10 -8.76 -1.36
C GLU A 44 -14.90 -9.06 -2.27
N ALA A 45 -13.72 -8.54 -1.92
CA ALA A 45 -12.49 -8.83 -2.64
C ALA A 45 -12.12 -10.33 -2.55
N ALA A 46 -12.31 -10.97 -1.39
CA ALA A 46 -12.09 -12.41 -1.24
C ALA A 46 -13.03 -13.23 -2.14
N ALA A 47 -14.32 -12.91 -2.15
CA ALA A 47 -15.31 -13.58 -3.01
C ALA A 47 -14.97 -13.42 -4.50
N ALA A 48 -14.52 -12.24 -4.93
CA ALA A 48 -14.09 -12.01 -6.31
C ALA A 48 -12.86 -12.85 -6.70
N ILE A 49 -11.92 -13.03 -5.78
CA ILE A 49 -10.73 -13.87 -5.99
C ILE A 49 -11.07 -15.35 -6.02
N GLU A 50 -12.02 -15.81 -5.22
CA GLU A 50 -12.54 -17.18 -5.30
C GLU A 50 -13.21 -17.44 -6.65
N LEU A 51 -14.10 -16.54 -7.09
CA LEU A 51 -14.74 -16.65 -8.41
C LEU A 51 -13.71 -16.67 -9.55
N ALA A 52 -12.70 -15.79 -9.50
CA ALA A 52 -11.62 -15.78 -10.49
C ALA A 52 -10.82 -17.09 -10.51
N THR A 53 -10.65 -17.72 -9.34
CA THR A 53 -9.99 -19.03 -9.23
C THR A 53 -10.84 -20.12 -9.87
N GLU A 54 -12.14 -20.15 -9.57
CA GLU A 54 -13.05 -21.13 -10.16
C GLU A 54 -13.08 -21.04 -11.69
N ILE A 55 -13.08 -19.82 -12.23
CA ILE A 55 -13.02 -19.59 -13.68
C ILE A 55 -11.70 -20.11 -14.24
N MET A 56 -10.58 -19.76 -13.62
CA MET A 56 -9.24 -20.22 -14.01
C MET A 56 -9.16 -21.76 -14.01
N GLU A 57 -9.65 -22.43 -12.97
CA GLU A 57 -9.63 -23.89 -12.87
C GLU A 57 -10.59 -24.57 -13.85
N ARG A 58 -11.77 -24.00 -14.05
CA ARG A 58 -12.79 -24.55 -14.96
C ARG A 58 -12.36 -24.50 -16.43
N TYR A 59 -11.72 -23.41 -16.83
CA TYR A 59 -11.36 -23.16 -18.23
C TYR A 59 -9.86 -23.33 -18.52
N ASP A 60 -9.06 -23.65 -17.51
CA ASP A 60 -7.58 -23.71 -17.58
C ASP A 60 -6.94 -22.42 -18.13
N GLU A 61 -7.62 -21.28 -17.95
CA GLU A 61 -7.16 -19.96 -18.39
C GLU A 61 -6.18 -19.36 -17.37
N ARG A 62 -4.91 -19.77 -17.45
CA ARG A 62 -3.90 -19.46 -16.42
C ARG A 62 -3.26 -18.07 -16.51
N TYR A 63 -3.53 -17.25 -17.52
CA TYR A 63 -2.85 -15.95 -17.70
C TYR A 63 -3.03 -14.97 -16.52
N MET A 64 -4.03 -15.17 -15.66
CA MET A 64 -4.24 -14.36 -14.44
C MET A 64 -3.73 -15.01 -13.16
N GLU A 65 -3.19 -16.23 -13.22
CA GLU A 65 -2.84 -17.03 -12.04
C GLU A 65 -1.86 -16.30 -11.12
N ALA A 66 -0.81 -15.69 -11.66
CA ALA A 66 0.14 -14.90 -10.87
C ALA A 66 -0.55 -13.72 -10.14
N LYS A 67 -1.50 -13.05 -10.80
CA LYS A 67 -2.26 -11.94 -10.22
C LYS A 67 -3.21 -12.42 -9.12
N ILE A 68 -3.88 -13.55 -9.32
CA ILE A 68 -4.76 -14.19 -8.33
C ILE A 68 -3.95 -14.57 -7.09
N CYS A 69 -2.79 -15.21 -7.26
CA CYS A 69 -1.89 -15.57 -6.16
C CYS A 69 -1.43 -14.33 -5.37
N ARG A 70 -1.03 -13.25 -6.05
CA ARG A 70 -0.61 -12.01 -5.38
C ARG A 70 -1.76 -11.40 -4.56
N HIS A 71 -2.98 -11.34 -5.11
CA HIS A 71 -4.12 -10.79 -4.37
C HIS A 71 -4.54 -11.65 -3.18
N ARG A 72 -4.38 -12.98 -3.25
CA ARG A 72 -4.56 -13.85 -2.08
C ARG A 72 -3.59 -13.52 -0.95
N GLY A 73 -2.34 -13.17 -1.29
CA GLY A 73 -1.37 -12.71 -0.29
C GLY A 73 -1.76 -11.39 0.36
N GLU A 74 -2.24 -10.43 -0.44
CA GLU A 74 -2.75 -9.14 0.07
C GLU A 74 -3.96 -9.33 1.00
N LEU A 75 -4.90 -10.21 0.63
CA LEU A 75 -6.06 -10.52 1.46
C LEU A 75 -5.69 -11.23 2.77
N ALA A 76 -4.66 -12.09 2.76
CA ALA A 76 -4.15 -12.70 3.98
C ALA A 76 -3.62 -11.65 4.98
N LEU A 77 -2.94 -10.61 4.49
CA LEU A 77 -2.49 -9.49 5.32
C LEU A 77 -3.64 -8.62 5.82
N LEU A 78 -4.60 -8.28 4.95
CA LEU A 78 -5.71 -7.37 5.29
C LEU A 78 -6.78 -8.03 6.17
N GLY A 79 -7.01 -9.33 6.01
CA GLY A 79 -8.04 -10.09 6.71
C GLY A 79 -7.58 -10.63 8.06
N SER A 80 -6.65 -11.58 8.05
CA SER A 80 -6.17 -12.28 9.24
C SER A 80 -4.87 -11.73 9.80
N GLY A 81 -4.14 -10.91 9.03
CA GLY A 81 -2.77 -10.53 9.37
C GLY A 81 -1.79 -11.70 9.29
N ASP A 82 -2.13 -12.76 8.55
CA ASP A 82 -1.29 -13.95 8.44
C ASP A 82 -0.15 -13.69 7.44
N GLU A 83 0.95 -13.15 7.97
CA GLU A 83 2.14 -12.83 7.20
C GLU A 83 2.77 -14.06 6.54
N ARG A 84 2.71 -15.25 7.16
CA ARG A 84 3.30 -16.47 6.59
C ARG A 84 2.49 -16.95 5.39
N ALA A 85 1.16 -16.92 5.51
CA ALA A 85 0.29 -17.22 4.39
C ALA A 85 0.51 -16.21 3.25
N ALA A 86 0.66 -14.92 3.58
CA ALA A 86 0.93 -13.88 2.60
C ALA A 86 2.25 -14.10 1.84
N GLU A 87 3.35 -14.35 2.58
CA GLU A 87 4.67 -14.66 2.01
C GLU A 87 4.59 -15.85 1.03
N THR A 88 3.98 -16.95 1.47
CA THR A 88 3.77 -18.14 0.62
C THR A 88 3.01 -17.81 -0.66
N ARG A 89 1.98 -16.96 -0.59
CA ARG A 89 1.18 -16.56 -1.76
C ARG A 89 1.96 -15.64 -2.71
N PHE A 90 2.80 -14.75 -2.19
CA PHE A 90 3.67 -13.92 -3.01
C PHE A 90 4.75 -14.75 -3.71
N GLU A 91 5.37 -15.70 -3.02
CA GLU A 91 6.34 -16.63 -3.64
C GLU A 91 5.70 -17.45 -4.76
N GLN A 92 4.47 -17.97 -4.53
CA GLN A 92 3.70 -18.65 -5.58
C GLN A 92 3.41 -17.74 -6.77
N ALA A 93 3.01 -16.48 -6.52
CA ALA A 93 2.77 -15.51 -7.57
C ALA A 93 4.02 -15.23 -8.43
N ILE A 94 5.19 -15.14 -7.79
CA ILE A 94 6.46 -14.95 -8.47
C ILE A 94 6.79 -16.17 -9.32
N ALA A 95 6.71 -17.39 -8.76
CA ALA A 95 7.01 -18.62 -9.51
C ALA A 95 6.09 -18.81 -10.73
N VAL A 96 4.81 -18.47 -10.61
CA VAL A 96 3.87 -18.49 -11.73
C VAL A 96 4.18 -17.39 -12.75
N ALA A 97 4.52 -16.18 -12.30
CA ALA A 97 4.89 -15.10 -13.23
C ALA A 97 6.19 -15.43 -13.99
N GLU A 98 7.17 -16.04 -13.33
CA GLU A 98 8.40 -16.54 -13.95
C GLU A 98 8.07 -17.62 -15.00
N SER A 99 7.21 -18.59 -14.71
CA SER A 99 6.83 -19.65 -15.67
C SER A 99 6.00 -19.14 -16.85
N GLN A 100 5.26 -18.04 -16.66
CA GLN A 100 4.48 -17.37 -17.70
C GLN A 100 5.29 -16.32 -18.48
N GLU A 101 6.56 -16.11 -18.13
CA GLU A 101 7.40 -15.02 -18.66
C GLU A 101 6.77 -13.62 -18.47
N ALA A 102 5.89 -13.48 -17.48
CA ALA A 102 5.10 -12.28 -17.21
C ALA A 102 5.87 -11.30 -16.31
N LYS A 103 6.93 -10.69 -16.85
CA LYS A 103 7.86 -9.82 -16.09
C LYS A 103 7.18 -8.75 -15.23
N SER A 104 6.13 -8.09 -15.74
CA SER A 104 5.40 -7.06 -14.99
C SER A 104 4.65 -7.64 -13.78
N LEU A 105 4.08 -8.84 -13.90
CA LEU A 105 3.43 -9.53 -12.79
C LEU A 105 4.45 -10.01 -11.76
N GLU A 106 5.61 -10.46 -12.23
CA GLU A 106 6.74 -10.85 -11.38
C GLU A 106 7.22 -9.66 -10.52
N LEU A 107 7.40 -8.49 -11.14
CA LEU A 107 7.79 -7.27 -10.46
C LEU A 107 6.77 -6.87 -9.38
N ARG A 108 5.47 -6.88 -9.72
CA ARG A 108 4.41 -6.53 -8.75
C ARG A 108 4.37 -7.50 -7.58
N ALA A 109 4.48 -8.81 -7.82
CA ALA A 109 4.49 -9.80 -6.75
C ALA A 109 5.74 -9.65 -5.86
N THR A 110 6.90 -9.41 -6.47
CA THR A 110 8.15 -9.16 -5.76
C THR A 110 8.10 -7.88 -4.92
N MET A 111 7.45 -6.82 -5.39
CA MET A 111 7.23 -5.61 -4.57
C MET A 111 6.36 -5.89 -3.35
N SER A 112 5.27 -6.67 -3.49
CA SER A 112 4.44 -7.06 -2.35
C SER A 112 5.22 -7.86 -1.31
N LEU A 113 6.05 -8.81 -1.76
CA LEU A 113 6.95 -9.58 -0.89
C LEU A 113 8.00 -8.69 -0.20
N ALA A 114 8.64 -7.79 -0.96
CA ALA A 114 9.64 -6.89 -0.43
C ALA A 114 9.07 -5.95 0.65
N ARG A 115 7.83 -5.45 0.47
CA ARG A 115 7.14 -4.65 1.50
C ARG A 115 6.85 -5.46 2.77
N LEU A 116 6.44 -6.73 2.62
CA LEU A 116 6.24 -7.62 3.76
C LEU A 116 7.55 -7.83 4.52
N TRP A 117 8.63 -8.19 3.83
CA TRP A 117 9.94 -8.40 4.43
C TRP A 117 10.52 -7.13 5.06
N GLN A 118 10.31 -5.95 4.45
CA GLN A 118 10.68 -4.68 5.05
C GLN A 118 9.97 -4.49 6.40
N GLY A 119 8.66 -4.77 6.48
CA GLY A 119 7.90 -4.73 7.73
C GLY A 119 8.40 -5.71 8.80
N GLN A 120 8.99 -6.84 8.38
CA GLN A 120 9.61 -7.83 9.25
C GLN A 120 11.07 -7.51 9.63
N GLY A 121 11.64 -6.40 9.15
CA GLY A 121 13.04 -6.04 9.36
C GLY A 121 14.05 -6.79 8.47
N ARG A 122 13.58 -7.53 7.46
CA ARG A 122 14.40 -8.29 6.49
C ARG A 122 14.78 -7.44 5.27
N GLN A 123 15.32 -6.24 5.52
CA GLN A 123 15.59 -5.25 4.48
C GLN A 123 16.58 -5.74 3.42
N GLU A 124 17.67 -6.39 3.81
CA GLU A 124 18.67 -6.89 2.86
C GLU A 124 18.10 -7.95 1.90
N GLU A 125 17.22 -8.83 2.39
CA GLU A 125 16.56 -9.84 1.58
C GLU A 125 15.57 -9.19 0.60
N ALA A 126 14.77 -8.23 1.09
CA ALA A 126 13.83 -7.46 0.29
C ALA A 126 14.52 -6.70 -0.83
N HIS A 127 15.59 -5.97 -0.50
CA HIS A 127 16.37 -5.22 -1.49
C HIS A 127 16.98 -6.16 -2.52
N ARG A 128 17.63 -7.25 -2.10
CA ARG A 128 18.27 -8.21 -3.02
C ARG A 128 17.28 -8.84 -3.99
N ARG A 129 16.11 -9.28 -3.48
CA ARG A 129 15.10 -9.93 -4.33
C ARG A 129 14.50 -8.95 -5.32
N LEU A 130 14.13 -7.74 -4.88
CA LEU A 130 13.53 -6.73 -5.75
C LEU A 130 14.52 -6.20 -6.80
N ALA A 131 15.77 -5.92 -6.41
CA ALA A 131 16.80 -5.44 -7.34
C ALA A 131 17.05 -6.47 -8.44
N GLY A 132 17.14 -7.76 -8.09
CA GLY A 132 17.34 -8.83 -9.07
C GLY A 132 16.25 -8.93 -10.14
N VAL A 133 15.01 -8.54 -9.83
CA VAL A 133 13.91 -8.47 -10.81
C VAL A 133 13.94 -7.16 -11.59
N TYR A 134 14.11 -6.03 -10.89
CA TYR A 134 14.16 -4.70 -11.49
C TYR A 134 15.28 -4.56 -12.53
N ASP A 135 16.45 -5.12 -12.28
CA ASP A 135 17.62 -5.02 -13.16
C ASP A 135 17.48 -5.80 -14.48
N ARG A 136 16.46 -6.68 -14.60
CA ARG A 136 16.17 -7.40 -15.85
C ARG A 136 15.28 -6.63 -16.82
N PHE A 137 14.78 -5.46 -16.41
CA PHE A 137 14.06 -4.57 -17.30
C PHE A 137 15.05 -3.69 -18.07
N THR A 138 14.82 -3.56 -19.38
CA THR A 138 15.62 -2.70 -20.27
C THR A 138 14.82 -1.50 -20.78
N GLU A 139 13.50 -1.49 -20.55
CA GLU A 139 12.55 -0.48 -21.03
C GLU A 139 11.39 -0.32 -20.03
N GLY A 140 10.55 0.69 -20.25
CA GLY A 140 9.34 0.92 -19.45
C GLY A 140 9.60 1.55 -18.08
N PHE A 141 10.77 2.14 -17.83
CA PHE A 141 11.10 2.79 -16.56
C PHE A 141 10.23 4.01 -16.20
N ASP A 142 9.44 4.48 -17.15
CA ASP A 142 8.41 5.51 -17.02
C ASP A 142 7.03 4.94 -16.66
N THR A 143 6.87 3.61 -16.63
CA THR A 143 5.63 2.96 -16.20
C THR A 143 5.46 3.05 -14.68
N PRO A 144 4.22 3.13 -14.16
CA PRO A 144 3.96 3.21 -12.72
C PRO A 144 4.64 2.10 -11.92
N ASP A 145 4.62 0.86 -12.41
CA ASP A 145 5.19 -0.28 -11.68
C ASP A 145 6.71 -0.16 -11.49
N LEU A 146 7.45 0.29 -12.52
CA LEU A 146 8.89 0.44 -12.43
C LEU A 146 9.29 1.69 -11.63
N MET A 147 8.51 2.77 -11.70
CA MET A 147 8.70 3.93 -10.82
C MET A 147 8.49 3.55 -9.34
N ASP A 148 7.44 2.79 -9.04
CA ASP A 148 7.14 2.32 -7.69
C ASP A 148 8.20 1.35 -7.18
N ALA A 149 8.69 0.44 -8.03
CA ALA A 149 9.77 -0.48 -7.68
C ALA A 149 11.06 0.27 -7.34
N LYS A 150 11.42 1.30 -8.12
CA LYS A 150 12.59 2.14 -7.87
C LYS A 150 12.46 2.93 -6.56
N ALA A 151 11.27 3.49 -6.30
CA ALA A 151 11.00 4.18 -5.05
C ALA A 151 11.10 3.22 -3.85
N LEU A 152 10.57 2.01 -4.00
CA LEU A 152 10.65 0.97 -2.97
C LEU A 152 12.10 0.57 -2.70
N LEU A 153 12.90 0.29 -3.73
CA LEU A 153 14.34 0.00 -3.60
C LEU A 153 15.12 1.09 -2.87
N SER A 154 14.73 2.35 -3.04
CA SER A 154 15.36 3.48 -2.35
C SER A 154 14.94 3.63 -0.88
N SER A 155 13.87 2.95 -0.47
CA SER A 155 13.26 3.05 0.86
C SER A 155 13.50 1.84 1.76
N ILE A 156 13.90 0.71 1.17
CA ILE A 156 14.30 -0.51 1.88
C ILE A 156 15.74 -0.33 2.34
#